data_AF-A0A848UY14-F1
#
_entry.id   AF-A0A848UY14-F1
#
_cell.length_a   1.000
_cell.length_b   1.000
_cell.length_c   1.000
_cell.angle_alpha   90.00
_cell.angle_beta   90.00
_cell.angle_gamma   90.00
#
_symmetry.space_group_name_H-M   'P 1'
#
loop_
_entity.id
_entity.type
_entity.pdbx_description
1 polymer ?
#
loop_
_entity_poly.entity_id
_entity_poly.type
_entity_poly.pdbx_seq_one_letter_code
_entity_poly.pdbx_strand_id
1 'polypeptide(L)'
;MSLFILDWNRLIRILYLTGLGMLLVSLPIFNVGMSISVFWMGGVWLLDFLNDAFGLKDPGRKFRQLRQNHWALLLLSIYALHVLGLLYTTDFQYALKDLRIKVPLLILPFVVAAFPAISKKQFIRYTALFTVAVSFSALCSLFVYWGIVDRQFEDIREITHLFVINVSHIRLSLMAALAVAFSAWLVLKTKWGRAFIIPLIGLLYFLWVVESMTGFSVLFVTIAFYFFHLSISASTKKFKGVLIGAAAIIIIGGTWIVGSAYQDYHDMAKEYDIENLPAKTALGNPYDHQIENRQVENGHYVW
;
A
#
# COMPACT_ATOMS: atom_id res chain seq x y z
N MET A 1 36.58 -25.41 8.82
CA MET A 1 35.26 -25.17 9.44
C MET A 1 34.80 -23.71 9.33
N SER A 2 35.66 -22.70 9.48
CA SER A 2 35.30 -21.27 9.36
C SER A 2 34.90 -20.81 7.94
N LEU A 3 35.54 -21.34 6.89
CA LEU A 3 35.23 -21.02 5.49
C LEU A 3 33.80 -21.45 5.08
N PHE A 4 33.35 -22.63 5.51
CA PHE A 4 32.02 -23.16 5.16
C PHE A 4 30.87 -22.37 5.83
N ILE A 5 31.10 -21.88 7.05
CA ILE A 5 30.13 -21.05 7.80
C ILE A 5 29.98 -19.66 7.15
N LEU A 6 31.07 -19.12 6.59
CA LEU A 6 31.07 -17.85 5.85
C LEU A 6 30.24 -17.94 4.58
N ASP A 7 30.31 -19.07 3.86
CA ASP A 7 29.49 -19.29 2.66
C ASP A 7 28.01 -19.47 2.98
N TRP A 8 27.64 -20.16 4.07
CA TRP A 8 26.24 -20.34 4.45
C TRP A 8 25.54 -19.00 4.76
N ASN A 9 26.15 -18.18 5.62
CA ASN A 9 25.56 -16.88 5.99
C ASN A 9 25.42 -15.96 4.76
N ARG A 10 26.38 -16.04 3.83
CA ARG A 10 26.33 -15.29 2.57
C ARG A 10 25.20 -15.80 1.67
N LEU A 11 25.04 -17.10 1.53
CA LEU A 11 23.97 -17.74 0.76
C LEU A 11 22.60 -17.34 1.31
N ILE A 12 22.34 -17.55 2.60
CA ILE A 12 21.08 -17.18 3.26
C ILE A 12 20.76 -15.70 3.07
N ARG A 13 21.77 -14.83 3.21
CA ARG A 13 21.59 -13.41 2.97
C ARG A 13 21.20 -13.09 1.53
N ILE A 14 21.81 -13.75 0.54
CA ILE A 14 21.44 -13.56 -0.87
C ILE A 14 20.00 -14.01 -1.09
N LEU A 15 19.62 -15.19 -0.60
CA LEU A 15 18.27 -15.73 -0.76
C LEU A 15 17.20 -14.85 -0.07
N TYR A 16 17.51 -14.30 1.11
CA TYR A 16 16.64 -13.33 1.77
C TYR A 16 16.47 -12.06 0.92
N LEU A 17 17.59 -11.51 0.43
CA LEU A 17 17.58 -10.29 -0.39
C LEU A 17 16.86 -10.48 -1.73
N THR A 18 16.94 -11.66 -2.34
CA THR A 18 16.15 -11.97 -3.54
C THR A 18 14.66 -12.03 -3.21
N GLY A 19 14.27 -12.69 -2.13
CA GLY A 19 12.89 -12.72 -1.66
C GLY A 19 12.31 -11.33 -1.39
N LEU A 20 13.09 -10.45 -0.76
CA LEU A 20 12.70 -9.06 -0.54
C LEU A 20 12.52 -8.29 -1.86
N GLY A 21 13.41 -8.49 -2.82
CA GLY A 21 13.30 -7.88 -4.15
C GLY A 21 12.07 -8.37 -4.91
N MET A 22 11.82 -9.68 -4.89
CA MET A 22 10.62 -10.27 -5.49
C MET A 22 9.35 -9.68 -4.85
N LEU A 23 9.33 -9.54 -3.51
CA LEU A 23 8.17 -8.96 -2.81
C LEU A 23 7.90 -7.53 -3.28
N LEU A 24 8.94 -6.69 -3.34
CA LEU A 24 8.81 -5.28 -3.75
C LEU A 24 8.32 -5.12 -5.18
N VAL A 25 8.73 -6.01 -6.09
CA VAL A 25 8.26 -6.01 -7.48
C VAL A 25 6.85 -6.59 -7.60
N SER A 26 6.54 -7.65 -6.86
CA SER A 26 5.23 -8.28 -6.93
C SER A 26 4.11 -7.47 -6.26
N LEU A 27 4.43 -6.67 -5.23
CA LEU A 27 3.48 -5.82 -4.51
C LEU A 27 2.55 -5.01 -5.44
N PRO A 28 3.08 -4.24 -6.40
CA PRO A 28 2.25 -3.47 -7.32
C PRO A 28 1.79 -4.26 -8.55
N ILE A 29 2.26 -5.49 -8.81
CA ILE A 29 1.99 -6.20 -10.08
C ILE A 29 0.99 -7.35 -9.94
N PHE A 30 1.10 -8.25 -8.95
CA PHE A 30 0.16 -9.37 -8.82
C PHE A 30 0.20 -10.08 -7.46
N ASN A 31 -0.96 -10.56 -7.00
CA ASN A 31 -1.12 -11.18 -5.66
C ASN A 31 -0.35 -12.50 -5.49
N VAL A 32 -0.26 -13.32 -6.54
CA VAL A 32 0.44 -14.61 -6.49
C VAL A 32 1.93 -14.40 -6.23
N GLY A 33 2.54 -13.38 -6.85
CA GLY A 33 3.96 -13.07 -6.69
C GLY A 33 4.28 -12.60 -5.28
N MET A 34 3.39 -11.83 -4.66
CA MET A 34 3.53 -11.46 -3.24
C MET A 34 3.59 -12.72 -2.37
N SER A 35 2.66 -13.65 -2.59
CA SER A 35 2.60 -14.91 -1.82
C SER A 35 3.87 -15.73 -2.01
N ILE A 36 4.30 -15.94 -3.26
CA ILE A 36 5.56 -16.65 -3.59
C ILE A 36 6.74 -16.00 -2.87
N SER A 37 6.81 -14.66 -2.87
CA SER A 37 7.91 -13.92 -2.24
C SER A 37 7.93 -14.11 -0.72
N VAL A 38 6.76 -14.06 -0.08
CA VAL A 38 6.63 -14.28 1.37
C VAL A 38 6.97 -15.73 1.74
N PHE A 39 6.47 -16.72 0.99
CA PHE A 39 6.82 -18.13 1.20
C PHE A 39 8.31 -18.40 0.97
N TRP A 40 8.91 -17.76 -0.03
CA TRP A 40 10.36 -17.83 -0.26
C TRP A 40 11.14 -17.35 0.96
N MET A 41 10.83 -16.14 1.48
CA MET A 41 11.49 -15.62 2.68
C MET A 41 11.24 -16.50 3.91
N GLY A 42 10.04 -17.07 4.05
CA GLY A 42 9.71 -18.04 5.09
C GLY A 42 10.54 -19.32 4.98
N GLY A 43 10.72 -19.82 3.75
CA GLY A 43 11.59 -20.95 3.45
C GLY A 43 13.06 -20.65 3.78
N VAL A 44 13.57 -19.47 3.44
CA VAL A 44 14.93 -19.04 3.80
C VAL A 44 15.08 -18.95 5.32
N TRP A 45 14.10 -18.41 6.03
CA TRP A 45 14.08 -18.39 7.49
C TRP A 45 14.10 -19.80 8.08
N LEU A 46 13.29 -20.71 7.53
CA LEU A 46 13.20 -22.11 7.96
C LEU A 46 14.52 -22.85 7.70
N LEU A 47 15.13 -22.68 6.54
CA LEU A 47 16.45 -23.26 6.22
C LEU A 47 17.51 -22.81 7.22
N ASP A 48 17.54 -21.52 7.53
CA ASP A 48 18.51 -20.98 8.50
C ASP A 48 18.19 -21.44 9.94
N PHE A 49 16.91 -21.59 10.29
CA PHE A 49 16.48 -22.17 11.57
C PHE A 49 16.88 -23.65 11.71
N LEU A 50 16.64 -24.47 10.68
CA LEU A 50 17.01 -25.89 10.69
C LEU A 50 18.53 -26.06 10.74
N ASN A 51 19.29 -25.21 10.04
CA ASN A 51 20.74 -25.21 10.13
C ASN A 51 21.24 -24.87 11.54
N ASP A 52 20.61 -23.92 12.24
CA ASP A 52 20.93 -23.64 13.63
C ASP A 52 20.57 -24.83 14.54
N ALA A 53 19.39 -25.44 14.34
CA ALA A 53 18.90 -26.56 15.16
C ALA A 53 19.72 -27.84 15.01
N PHE A 54 20.10 -28.23 13.79
CA PHE A 54 20.92 -29.42 13.52
C PHE A 54 22.42 -29.17 13.69
N GLY A 55 22.87 -27.92 13.53
CA GLY A 55 24.28 -27.52 13.62
C GLY A 55 24.80 -27.26 15.03
N LEU A 56 24.07 -27.67 16.08
CA LEU A 56 24.37 -27.43 17.51
C LEU A 56 24.53 -25.94 17.87
N LYS A 57 23.94 -25.03 17.09
CA LYS A 57 23.83 -23.62 17.48
C LYS A 57 22.58 -23.45 18.33
N ASP A 58 22.63 -22.49 19.23
CA ASP A 58 21.55 -22.17 20.16
C ASP A 58 20.19 -21.93 19.43
N PRO A 59 19.26 -22.90 19.46
CA PRO A 59 18.01 -22.82 18.70
C PRO A 59 17.06 -21.75 19.26
N GLY A 60 17.25 -21.36 20.53
CA GLY A 60 16.51 -20.29 21.18
C GLY A 60 16.91 -18.89 20.71
N ARG A 61 18.03 -18.75 19.99
CA ARG A 61 18.56 -17.45 19.54
C ARG A 61 17.54 -16.67 18.72
N LYS A 62 16.87 -17.30 17.76
CA LYS A 62 15.92 -16.62 16.87
C LYS A 62 14.67 -16.13 17.59
N PHE A 63 14.18 -16.92 18.55
CA PHE A 63 13.06 -16.52 19.40
C PHE A 63 13.43 -15.37 20.34
N ARG A 64 14.67 -15.35 20.87
CA ARG A 64 15.18 -14.18 21.61
C ARG A 64 15.29 -12.94 20.73
N GLN A 65 15.80 -13.08 19.51
CA GLN A 65 15.88 -11.97 18.54
C GLN A 65 14.48 -11.42 18.21
N LEU A 66 13.48 -12.29 18.04
CA LEU A 66 12.09 -11.89 17.85
C LEU A 66 11.57 -11.06 19.02
N ARG A 67 11.79 -11.51 20.26
CA ARG A 67 11.36 -10.80 21.48
C ARG A 67 12.10 -9.48 21.71
N GLN A 68 13.32 -9.33 21.18
CA GLN A 68 14.11 -8.11 21.32
C GLN A 68 13.85 -7.08 20.21
N ASN A 69 13.26 -7.51 19.08
CA ASN A 69 13.02 -6.63 17.93
C ASN A 69 11.64 -5.97 18.00
N HIS A 70 11.61 -4.67 18.32
CA HIS A 70 10.37 -3.90 18.44
C HIS A 70 9.54 -3.87 17.14
N TRP A 71 10.17 -3.85 15.96
CA TRP A 71 9.45 -3.89 14.68
C TRP A 71 8.79 -5.25 14.46
N ALA A 72 9.47 -6.34 14.82
CA ALA A 72 8.89 -7.67 14.71
C ALA A 72 7.72 -7.86 15.69
N LEU A 73 7.85 -7.34 16.92
CA LEU A 73 6.76 -7.35 17.89
C LEU A 73 5.55 -6.52 17.45
N LEU A 74 5.77 -5.38 16.81
CA LEU A 74 4.70 -4.57 16.23
C LEU A 74 3.96 -5.32 15.11
N LEU A 75 4.68 -5.99 14.22
CA LEU A 75 4.04 -6.80 13.17
C LEU A 75 3.28 -7.99 13.76
N LEU A 76 3.82 -8.61 14.80
CA LEU A 76 3.15 -9.70 15.52
C LEU A 76 1.89 -9.21 16.25
N SER A 77 1.92 -8.01 16.82
CA SER A 77 0.77 -7.46 17.56
C SER A 77 -0.43 -7.18 16.65
N ILE A 78 -0.20 -6.80 15.39
CA ILE A 78 -1.28 -6.64 14.40
C ILE A 78 -2.05 -7.94 14.20
N TYR A 79 -1.36 -9.08 14.09
CA TYR A 79 -2.02 -10.38 14.01
C TYR A 79 -2.65 -10.77 15.36
N ALA A 80 -1.97 -10.48 16.48
CA ALA A 80 -2.51 -10.76 17.81
C ALA A 80 -3.84 -10.04 18.07
N LEU A 81 -4.02 -8.81 17.56
CA LEU A 81 -5.31 -8.10 17.64
C LEU A 81 -6.44 -8.86 16.94
N HIS A 82 -6.18 -9.52 15.82
CA HIS A 82 -7.19 -10.35 15.14
C HIS A 82 -7.54 -11.59 15.98
N VAL A 83 -6.56 -12.17 16.66
CA VAL A 83 -6.78 -13.28 17.58
C VAL A 83 -7.58 -12.82 18.81
N LEU A 84 -7.28 -11.64 19.37
CA LEU A 84 -8.07 -11.06 20.46
C LEU A 84 -9.50 -10.74 20.03
N GLY A 85 -9.71 -10.38 18.76
CA GLY A 85 -11.04 -10.20 18.18
C GLY A 85 -11.93 -11.45 18.23
N LEU A 86 -11.33 -12.65 18.35
CA LEU A 86 -12.09 -13.89 18.54
C LEU A 86 -12.89 -13.93 19.85
N LEU A 87 -12.50 -13.13 20.85
CA LEU A 87 -13.22 -13.03 22.12
C LEU A 87 -14.61 -12.39 21.96
N TYR A 88 -14.83 -11.65 20.87
CA TYR A 88 -16.08 -10.93 20.61
C TYR A 88 -16.88 -11.52 19.44
N THR A 89 -16.34 -12.48 18.70
CA THR A 89 -17.04 -13.06 17.54
C THR A 89 -17.98 -14.20 17.95
N THR A 90 -19.13 -14.27 17.31
CA THR A 90 -20.05 -15.42 17.38
C THR A 90 -19.85 -16.38 16.20
N ASP A 91 -19.38 -15.88 15.06
CA ASP A 91 -19.10 -16.69 13.87
C ASP A 91 -17.61 -17.10 13.83
N PHE A 92 -17.34 -18.28 14.41
CA PHE A 92 -16.01 -18.87 14.39
C PHE A 92 -15.63 -19.47 13.03
N GLN A 93 -16.59 -19.84 12.18
CA GLN A 93 -16.28 -20.37 10.86
C GLN A 93 -15.67 -19.28 9.98
N TYR A 94 -16.31 -18.12 9.96
CA TYR A 94 -15.79 -16.94 9.29
C TYR A 94 -14.46 -16.48 9.91
N ALA A 95 -14.38 -16.39 11.24
CA ALA A 95 -13.18 -15.90 11.90
C ALA A 95 -11.96 -16.80 11.68
N LEU A 96 -12.12 -18.13 11.70
CA LEU A 96 -11.04 -19.06 11.39
C LEU A 96 -10.61 -19.02 9.92
N LYS A 97 -11.55 -18.79 9.00
CA LYS A 97 -11.23 -18.54 7.59
C LYS A 97 -10.40 -17.27 7.46
N ASP A 98 -10.79 -16.20 8.15
CA ASP A 98 -10.10 -14.91 8.13
C ASP A 98 -8.67 -15.01 8.68
N LEU A 99 -8.49 -15.63 9.85
CA LEU A 99 -7.17 -15.86 10.45
C LEU A 99 -6.28 -16.66 9.50
N ARG A 100 -6.79 -17.73 8.89
CA ARG A 100 -6.03 -18.60 7.97
C ARG A 100 -5.48 -17.84 6.76
N ILE A 101 -6.28 -16.95 6.17
CA ILE A 101 -5.84 -16.13 5.02
C ILE A 101 -4.73 -15.15 5.44
N LYS A 102 -4.72 -14.74 6.71
CA LYS A 102 -3.72 -13.82 7.29
C LYS A 102 -2.49 -14.53 7.88
N VAL A 103 -2.51 -15.84 8.12
CA VAL A 103 -1.36 -16.61 8.65
C VAL A 103 -0.05 -16.34 7.88
N PRO A 104 -0.03 -16.28 6.52
CA PRO A 104 1.21 -15.97 5.80
C PRO A 104 1.87 -14.65 6.21
N LEU A 105 1.11 -13.67 6.72
CA LEU A 105 1.66 -12.40 7.22
C LEU A 105 2.56 -12.61 8.46
N LEU A 106 2.33 -13.67 9.23
CA LEU A 106 3.18 -14.02 10.38
C LEU A 106 4.60 -14.38 9.97
N ILE A 107 4.87 -14.71 8.71
CA ILE A 107 6.24 -14.95 8.24
C ILE A 107 7.10 -13.68 8.38
N LEU A 108 6.53 -12.50 8.14
CA LEU A 108 7.25 -11.22 8.15
C LEU A 108 7.93 -10.89 9.47
N PRO A 109 7.29 -10.96 10.66
CA PRO A 109 7.99 -10.68 11.93
C PRO A 109 9.17 -11.61 12.18
N PHE A 110 9.09 -12.89 11.81
CA PHE A 110 10.21 -13.82 11.95
C PHE A 110 11.37 -13.48 11.01
N VAL A 111 11.07 -13.10 9.76
CA VAL A 111 12.06 -12.66 8.77
C VAL A 111 12.75 -11.37 9.22
N VAL A 112 11.98 -10.37 9.67
CA VAL A 112 12.50 -9.07 10.15
C VAL A 112 13.37 -9.24 11.40
N ALA A 113 13.04 -10.17 12.29
CA ALA A 113 13.84 -10.45 13.47
C ALA A 113 15.13 -11.23 13.17
N ALA A 114 15.09 -12.17 12.23
CA ALA A 114 16.20 -13.08 11.97
C ALA A 114 17.30 -12.47 11.09
N PHE A 115 16.95 -11.59 10.15
CA PHE A 115 17.90 -11.07 9.18
C PHE A 115 18.40 -9.67 9.53
N PRO A 116 19.69 -9.37 9.26
CA PRO A 116 20.25 -8.05 9.52
C PRO A 116 19.61 -6.97 8.66
N ALA A 117 19.57 -5.75 9.18
CA ALA A 117 19.09 -4.59 8.45
C ALA A 117 19.84 -4.42 7.11
N ILE A 118 19.09 -4.01 6.08
CA ILE A 118 19.65 -3.72 4.77
C ILE A 118 20.57 -2.49 4.84
N SER A 119 21.70 -2.54 4.12
CA SER A 119 22.62 -1.41 4.06
C SER A 119 21.97 -0.21 3.37
N LYS A 120 22.45 1.01 3.65
CA LYS A 120 21.96 2.24 3.00
C LYS A 120 21.97 2.15 1.46
N LYS A 121 23.00 1.54 0.87
CA LYS A 121 23.11 1.33 -0.58
C LYS A 121 22.03 0.36 -1.08
N GLN A 122 21.75 -0.70 -0.33
CA GLN A 122 20.67 -1.65 -0.66
C GLN A 122 19.31 -0.97 -0.54
N PHE A 123 19.05 -0.24 0.54
CA PHE A 123 17.82 0.52 0.73
C PHE A 123 17.52 1.41 -0.48
N ILE A 124 18.49 2.24 -0.92
CA ILE A 124 18.35 3.09 -2.11
C ILE A 124 17.98 2.26 -3.36
N ARG A 125 18.63 1.11 -3.58
CA ARG A 125 18.35 0.24 -4.74
C ARG A 125 16.96 -0.40 -4.67
N TYR A 126 16.54 -0.85 -3.50
CA TYR A 126 15.21 -1.44 -3.29
C TYR A 126 14.09 -0.39 -3.40
N THR A 127 14.33 0.81 -2.91
CA THR A 127 13.44 1.97 -3.12
C THR A 127 13.29 2.24 -4.62
N ALA A 128 14.39 2.32 -5.37
CA ALA A 128 14.36 2.50 -6.81
C ALA A 128 13.63 1.35 -7.53
N LEU A 129 13.90 0.10 -7.14
CA LEU A 129 13.24 -1.09 -7.69
C LEU A 129 11.73 -1.05 -7.48
N PHE A 130 11.29 -0.75 -6.25
CA PHE A 130 9.87 -0.60 -5.92
C PHE A 130 9.23 0.52 -6.75
N THR A 131 9.85 1.69 -6.82
CA THR A 131 9.34 2.82 -7.61
C THR A 131 9.21 2.49 -9.09
N VAL A 132 10.17 1.78 -9.68
CA VAL A 132 10.10 1.32 -11.07
C VAL A 132 8.95 0.32 -11.25
N ALA A 133 8.78 -0.64 -10.34
CA ALA A 133 7.69 -1.61 -10.40
C ALA A 133 6.31 -0.94 -10.31
N VAL A 134 6.14 0.03 -9.40
CA VAL A 134 4.89 0.80 -9.28
C VAL A 134 4.64 1.66 -10.53
N SER A 135 5.68 2.29 -11.07
CA SER A 135 5.58 3.09 -12.29
C SER A 135 5.19 2.23 -13.48
N PHE A 136 5.72 1.01 -13.56
CA PHE A 136 5.34 0.04 -14.58
C PHE A 136 3.85 -0.32 -14.47
N SER A 137 3.36 -0.68 -13.28
CA SER A 137 1.93 -0.98 -13.07
C SER A 137 1.02 0.21 -13.40
N ALA A 138 1.44 1.43 -13.04
CA ALA A 138 0.72 2.65 -13.37
C ALA A 138 0.68 2.91 -14.88
N LEU A 139 1.81 2.77 -15.58
CA LEU A 139 1.89 2.93 -17.04
C LEU A 139 1.01 1.91 -17.76
N CYS A 140 1.04 0.65 -17.32
CA CYS A 140 0.18 -0.39 -17.85
C CYS A 140 -1.31 -0.06 -17.67
N SER A 141 -1.69 0.49 -16.52
CA SER A 141 -3.08 0.92 -16.26
C SER A 141 -3.46 2.11 -17.15
N LEU A 142 -2.54 3.05 -17.39
CA LEU A 142 -2.73 4.17 -18.31
C LEU A 142 -2.88 3.73 -19.77
N PHE A 143 -2.20 2.65 -20.20
CA PHE A 143 -2.38 2.11 -21.54
C PHE A 143 -3.79 1.57 -21.78
N VAL A 144 -4.42 0.98 -20.75
CA VAL A 144 -5.84 0.60 -20.81
C VAL A 144 -6.71 1.85 -20.92
N TYR A 145 -6.44 2.87 -20.09
CA TYR A 145 -7.18 4.13 -20.11
C TYR A 145 -7.10 4.86 -21.46
N TRP A 146 -5.93 4.86 -22.12
CA TRP A 146 -5.76 5.46 -23.45
C TRP A 146 -6.33 4.61 -24.59
N GLY A 147 -6.98 3.48 -24.31
CA GLY A 147 -7.57 2.61 -25.32
C GLY A 147 -6.56 1.87 -26.20
N ILE A 148 -5.29 1.79 -25.77
CA ILE A 148 -4.25 1.01 -26.49
C ILE A 148 -4.53 -0.48 -26.35
N VAL A 149 -5.11 -0.88 -25.21
CA VAL A 149 -5.59 -2.24 -24.96
C VAL A 149 -7.11 -2.23 -25.03
N ASP A 150 -7.66 -2.95 -26.00
CA ASP A 150 -9.10 -2.98 -26.27
C ASP A 150 -9.83 -3.77 -25.17
N ARG A 151 -10.21 -3.05 -24.11
CA ARG A 151 -10.94 -3.55 -22.95
C ARG A 151 -12.04 -2.55 -22.64
N GLN A 152 -13.29 -3.01 -22.66
CA GLN A 152 -14.41 -2.20 -22.20
C GLN A 152 -14.37 -2.12 -20.67
N PHE A 153 -14.52 -0.90 -20.13
CA PHE A 153 -14.68 -0.61 -18.71
C PHE A 153 -15.79 0.43 -18.55
N GLU A 154 -16.63 0.27 -17.53
CA GLU A 154 -17.73 1.20 -17.23
C GLU A 154 -17.26 2.29 -16.24
N ASP A 155 -16.35 1.94 -15.34
CA ASP A 155 -15.73 2.85 -14.37
C ASP A 155 -14.21 2.94 -14.59
N ILE A 156 -13.68 4.16 -14.62
CA ILE A 156 -12.24 4.46 -14.73
C ILE A 156 -11.43 3.75 -13.63
N ARG A 157 -12.03 3.43 -12.49
CA ARG A 157 -11.36 2.71 -11.38
C ARG A 157 -11.04 1.26 -11.73
N GLU A 158 -11.78 0.66 -12.68
CA GLU A 158 -11.60 -0.74 -13.10
C GLU A 158 -10.34 -0.95 -13.95
N ILE A 159 -9.79 0.11 -14.55
CA ILE A 159 -8.58 0.02 -15.40
C ILE A 159 -7.40 -0.63 -14.65
N THR A 160 -7.36 -0.46 -13.32
CA THR A 160 -6.33 -1.04 -12.45
C THR A 160 -6.48 -2.55 -12.30
N HIS A 161 -7.72 -3.05 -12.28
CA HIS A 161 -8.03 -4.49 -12.18
C HIS A 161 -7.86 -5.23 -13.52
N LEU A 162 -8.09 -4.54 -14.64
CA LEU A 162 -8.14 -5.11 -15.98
C LEU A 162 -6.78 -5.53 -16.53
N PHE A 163 -5.69 -4.88 -16.11
CA PHE A 163 -4.33 -5.22 -16.54
C PHE A 163 -3.48 -5.83 -15.41
N VAL A 164 -3.64 -5.34 -14.19
CA VAL A 164 -2.81 -5.73 -13.04
C VAL A 164 -3.62 -6.70 -12.18
N ILE A 165 -3.39 -7.99 -12.37
CA ILE A 165 -4.26 -9.09 -11.87
C ILE A 165 -4.55 -8.91 -10.35
N ASN A 166 -5.80 -8.57 -10.04
CA ASN A 166 -6.36 -8.45 -8.69
C ASN A 166 -5.70 -7.38 -7.80
N VAL A 167 -5.31 -6.25 -8.37
CA VAL A 167 -4.88 -5.07 -7.62
C VAL A 167 -6.01 -4.04 -7.55
N SER A 168 -6.46 -3.74 -6.34
CA SER A 168 -7.46 -2.69 -6.17
C SER A 168 -6.88 -1.32 -6.49
N HIS A 169 -7.71 -0.45 -7.07
CA HIS A 169 -7.37 0.95 -7.33
C HIS A 169 -6.81 1.63 -6.07
N ILE A 170 -7.43 1.40 -4.91
CA ILE A 170 -6.96 1.90 -3.61
C ILE A 170 -5.53 1.43 -3.31
N ARG A 171 -5.25 0.13 -3.44
CA ARG A 171 -3.93 -0.42 -3.11
C ARG A 171 -2.85 0.15 -4.02
N LEU A 172 -3.12 0.22 -5.32
CA LEU A 172 -2.17 0.79 -6.28
C LEU A 172 -1.98 2.29 -6.04
N SER A 173 -3.02 3.04 -5.69
CA SER A 173 -2.92 4.47 -5.35
C SER A 173 -2.07 4.73 -4.11
N LEU A 174 -2.21 3.92 -3.04
CA LEU A 174 -1.33 4.05 -1.87
C LEU A 174 0.14 3.75 -2.22
N MET A 175 0.37 2.71 -3.03
CA MET A 175 1.73 2.39 -3.51
C MET A 175 2.30 3.49 -4.42
N ALA A 176 1.47 4.09 -5.27
CA ALA A 176 1.82 5.23 -6.12
C ALA A 176 2.16 6.46 -5.28
N ALA A 177 1.37 6.81 -4.26
CA ALA A 177 1.68 7.91 -3.36
C ALA A 177 3.02 7.71 -2.63
N LEU A 178 3.29 6.48 -2.15
CA LEU A 178 4.59 6.14 -1.58
C LEU A 178 5.73 6.24 -2.61
N ALA A 179 5.51 5.75 -3.83
CA ALA A 179 6.49 5.80 -4.92
C ALA A 179 6.77 7.23 -5.41
N VAL A 180 5.80 8.15 -5.31
CA VAL A 180 5.99 9.60 -5.54
C VAL A 180 6.95 10.16 -4.49
N ALA A 181 6.69 9.90 -3.21
CA ALA A 181 7.57 10.34 -2.12
C ALA A 181 8.99 9.77 -2.27
N PHE A 182 9.12 8.48 -2.62
CA PHE A 182 10.40 7.83 -2.88
C PHE A 182 11.12 8.38 -4.11
N SER A 183 10.40 8.69 -5.19
CA SER A 183 10.98 9.36 -6.37
C SER A 183 11.58 10.70 -6.01
N ALA A 184 10.83 11.54 -5.28
CA ALA A 184 11.32 12.83 -4.81
C ALA A 184 12.56 12.67 -3.91
N TRP A 185 12.54 11.71 -2.99
CA TRP A 185 13.68 11.42 -2.12
C TRP A 185 14.92 10.96 -2.90
N LEU A 186 14.76 10.08 -3.89
CA LEU A 186 15.84 9.58 -4.75
C LEU A 186 16.49 10.72 -5.55
N VAL A 187 15.68 11.61 -6.13
CA VAL A 187 16.13 12.82 -6.85
C VAL A 187 17.03 13.67 -5.96
N LEU A 188 16.66 13.87 -4.70
CA LEU A 188 17.42 14.71 -3.76
C LEU A 188 18.67 14.04 -3.19
N LYS A 189 18.68 12.71 -3.05
CA LYS A 189 19.75 11.99 -2.34
C LYS A 189 20.81 11.35 -3.22
N THR A 190 20.54 11.15 -4.51
CA THR A 190 21.43 10.37 -5.40
C THR A 190 21.76 11.10 -6.68
N LYS A 191 22.99 10.93 -7.21
CA LYS A 191 23.42 11.59 -8.46
C LYS A 191 22.60 11.14 -9.69
N TRP A 192 22.25 9.85 -9.75
CA TRP A 192 21.40 9.26 -10.79
C TRP A 192 19.90 9.46 -10.51
N GLY A 193 19.55 10.07 -9.38
CA GLY A 193 18.17 10.29 -8.95
C GLY A 193 17.35 11.14 -9.91
N ARG A 194 17.99 11.99 -10.74
CA ARG A 194 17.29 12.80 -11.75
C ARG A 194 16.45 11.97 -12.73
N ALA A 195 16.82 10.71 -12.98
CA ALA A 195 16.02 9.80 -13.78
C ALA A 195 14.61 9.54 -13.19
N PHE A 196 14.44 9.73 -11.88
CA PHE A 196 13.18 9.53 -11.16
C PHE A 196 12.21 10.71 -11.26
N ILE A 197 12.57 11.79 -11.96
CA ILE A 197 11.65 12.89 -12.29
C ILE A 197 10.52 12.39 -13.20
N ILE A 198 10.83 11.49 -14.14
CA ILE A 198 9.83 10.92 -15.06
C ILE A 198 8.81 10.06 -14.27
N PRO A 199 9.22 9.05 -13.48
CA PRO A 199 8.35 8.35 -12.52
C PRO A 199 7.54 9.29 -11.63
N LEU A 200 8.15 10.35 -11.09
CA LEU A 200 7.47 11.29 -10.20
C LEU A 200 6.28 11.96 -10.89
N ILE A 201 6.48 12.51 -12.09
CA ILE A 201 5.43 13.20 -12.85
C ILE A 201 4.39 12.18 -13.34
N GLY A 202 4.82 11.04 -13.87
CA GLY A 202 3.93 10.01 -14.40
C GLY A 202 3.01 9.43 -13.32
N LEU A 203 3.52 9.22 -12.10
CA LEU A 203 2.73 8.72 -10.98
C LEU A 203 1.74 9.76 -10.44
N LEU A 204 2.09 11.05 -10.44
CA LEU A 204 1.16 12.13 -10.10
C LEU A 204 0.02 12.23 -11.12
N TYR A 205 0.35 12.12 -12.41
CA TYR A 205 -0.65 12.06 -13.48
C TYR A 205 -1.55 10.84 -13.33
N PHE A 206 -0.99 9.66 -13.05
CA PHE A 206 -1.76 8.45 -12.79
C PHE A 206 -2.74 8.60 -11.61
N LEU A 207 -2.30 9.18 -10.49
CA LEU A 207 -3.18 9.42 -9.34
C LEU A 207 -4.35 10.34 -9.67
N TRP A 208 -4.11 11.34 -10.53
CA TRP A 208 -5.15 12.23 -11.05
C TRP A 208 -6.14 11.47 -11.94
N VAL A 209 -5.66 10.66 -12.90
CA VAL A 209 -6.51 9.89 -13.82
C VAL A 209 -7.40 8.89 -13.08
N VAL A 210 -6.87 8.19 -12.06
CA VAL A 210 -7.65 7.21 -11.28
C VAL A 210 -8.61 7.89 -10.28
N GLU A 211 -8.65 9.23 -10.25
CA GLU A 211 -9.49 10.04 -9.35
C GLU A 211 -9.38 9.58 -7.88
N SER A 212 -8.17 9.23 -7.47
CA SER A 212 -7.96 8.58 -6.18
C SER A 212 -7.88 9.60 -5.05
N MET A 213 -9.03 9.91 -4.45
CA MET A 213 -9.11 10.77 -3.26
C MET A 213 -8.20 10.26 -2.13
N THR A 214 -8.13 8.93 -1.94
CA THR A 214 -7.29 8.31 -0.91
C THR A 214 -5.80 8.53 -1.18
N GLY A 215 -5.38 8.40 -2.44
CA GLY A 215 -3.99 8.61 -2.85
C GLY A 215 -3.52 10.05 -2.59
N PHE A 216 -4.32 11.04 -2.99
CA PHE A 216 -4.01 12.45 -2.73
C PHE A 216 -4.05 12.80 -1.25
N SER A 217 -5.03 12.29 -0.50
CA SER A 217 -5.13 12.53 0.95
C SER A 217 -3.86 12.09 1.69
N VAL A 218 -3.38 10.86 1.40
CA VAL A 218 -2.15 10.33 2.00
C VAL A 218 -0.92 11.15 1.57
N LEU A 219 -0.87 11.59 0.30
CA LEU A 219 0.21 12.43 -0.20
C LEU A 219 0.27 13.77 0.56
N PHE A 220 -0.86 14.47 0.72
CA PHE A 220 -0.93 15.74 1.43
C PHE A 220 -0.53 15.60 2.89
N VAL A 221 -1.04 14.58 3.59
CA VAL A 221 -0.67 14.29 4.98
C VAL A 221 0.84 14.02 5.09
N THR A 222 1.41 13.24 4.18
CA THR A 222 2.84 12.91 4.18
C THR A 222 3.71 14.15 3.96
N ILE A 223 3.34 15.01 2.99
CA ILE A 223 4.05 16.25 2.69
C ILE A 223 3.95 17.22 3.89
N ALA A 224 2.76 17.38 4.47
CA ALA A 224 2.56 18.22 5.65
C ALA A 224 3.40 17.74 6.84
N PHE A 225 3.40 16.43 7.10
CA PHE A 225 4.23 15.84 8.15
C PHE A 225 5.72 16.03 7.88
N TYR A 226 6.17 15.93 6.62
CA TYR A 226 7.56 16.18 6.26
C TYR A 226 7.98 17.63 6.53
N PHE A 227 7.17 18.62 6.12
CA PHE A 227 7.43 20.03 6.43
C PHE A 227 7.41 20.29 7.94
N PHE A 228 6.46 19.69 8.66
CA PHE A 228 6.41 19.76 10.11
C PHE A 228 7.69 19.18 10.75
N HIS A 229 8.16 18.02 10.30
CA HIS A 229 9.39 17.41 10.80
C HIS A 229 10.62 18.28 10.51
N LEU A 230 10.73 18.86 9.32
CA LEU A 230 11.79 19.83 8.99
C LEU A 230 11.74 21.05 9.91
N SER A 231 10.55 21.49 10.33
CA SER A 231 10.38 22.63 11.24
C SER A 231 10.96 22.38 12.64
N ILE A 232 11.01 21.12 13.09
CA ILE A 232 11.63 20.73 14.37
C ILE A 232 13.15 20.93 14.32
N SER A 233 13.75 20.70 13.15
CA SER A 233 15.20 20.80 12.95
C SER A 233 15.65 22.19 12.44
N ALA A 234 14.73 23.14 12.30
CA ALA A 234 15.01 24.46 11.76
C ALA A 234 15.79 25.33 12.77
N SER A 235 16.89 25.95 12.31
CA SER A 235 17.79 26.75 13.17
C SER A 235 17.22 28.11 13.58
N THR A 236 16.27 28.67 12.80
CA THR A 236 15.71 30.00 13.06
C THR A 236 14.20 29.97 13.25
N LYS A 237 13.69 30.81 14.17
CA LYS A 237 12.24 30.94 14.43
C LYS A 237 11.44 31.36 13.20
N LYS A 238 12.02 32.21 12.33
CA LYS A 238 11.40 32.64 11.06
C LYS A 238 11.25 31.47 10.09
N PHE A 239 12.31 30.69 9.86
CA PHE A 239 12.26 29.54 8.96
C PHE A 239 11.32 28.44 9.48
N LYS A 240 11.30 28.23 10.80
CA LYS A 240 10.33 27.34 11.46
C LYS A 240 8.88 27.77 11.19
N GLY A 241 8.58 29.06 11.31
CA GLY A 241 7.25 29.62 11.00
C GLY A 241 6.83 29.39 9.55
N VAL A 242 7.75 29.56 8.59
CA VAL A 242 7.48 29.30 7.17
C VAL A 242 7.15 27.82 6.92
N LEU A 243 7.91 26.90 7.51
CA LEU A 243 7.67 25.45 7.34
C LEU A 243 6.35 25.00 7.96
N ILE A 244 6.01 25.53 9.15
CA ILE A 244 4.72 25.25 9.80
C ILE A 244 3.56 25.85 8.98
N GLY A 245 3.72 27.07 8.48
CA GLY A 245 2.75 27.71 7.59
C GLY A 245 2.52 26.91 6.32
N ALA A 246 3.58 26.41 5.68
CA ALA A 246 3.48 25.55 4.51
C ALA A 246 2.73 24.24 4.82
N ALA A 247 3.04 23.57 5.94
CA ALA A 247 2.32 22.38 6.37
C ALA A 247 0.83 22.65 6.62
N ALA A 248 0.50 23.78 7.27
CA ALA A 248 -0.88 24.19 7.52
C ALA A 248 -1.64 24.49 6.21
N ILE A 249 -1.03 25.20 5.27
CA ILE A 249 -1.62 25.48 3.95
C ILE A 249 -1.91 24.19 3.19
N ILE A 250 -1.01 23.22 3.23
CA ILE A 250 -1.21 21.92 2.57
C ILE A 250 -2.39 21.15 3.18
N ILE A 251 -2.52 21.16 4.51
CA ILE A 251 -3.66 20.51 5.19
C ILE A 251 -4.96 21.24 4.89
N ILE A 252 -4.99 22.56 5.00
CA ILE A 252 -6.20 23.37 4.76
C ILE A 252 -6.62 23.27 3.29
N GLY A 253 -5.68 23.42 2.36
CA GLY A 253 -5.94 23.27 0.93
C GLY A 253 -6.39 21.85 0.57
N GLY A 254 -5.74 20.82 1.12
CA GLY A 254 -6.12 19.44 0.90
C GLY A 254 -7.52 19.11 1.45
N THR A 255 -7.85 19.56 2.66
CA THR A 255 -9.19 19.38 3.25
C THR A 255 -10.25 20.16 2.50
N TRP A 256 -9.93 21.36 1.99
CA TRP A 256 -10.85 22.13 1.15
C TRP A 256 -11.14 21.42 -0.18
N ILE A 257 -10.12 20.92 -0.88
CA ILE A 257 -10.29 20.17 -2.14
C ILE A 257 -11.12 18.89 -1.92
N VAL A 258 -10.84 18.15 -0.84
CA VAL A 258 -11.61 16.95 -0.50
C VAL A 258 -13.04 17.31 -0.13
N GLY A 259 -13.23 18.38 0.64
CA GLY A 259 -14.55 18.88 1.04
C GLY A 259 -15.38 19.36 -0.13
N SER A 260 -14.78 20.10 -1.08
CA SER A 260 -15.46 20.56 -2.28
C SER A 260 -15.84 19.38 -3.18
N ALA A 261 -14.93 18.43 -3.40
CA ALA A 261 -15.25 17.23 -4.17
C ALA A 261 -16.36 16.38 -3.52
N TYR A 262 -16.40 16.32 -2.18
CA TYR A 262 -17.47 15.64 -1.45
C TYR A 262 -18.82 16.37 -1.59
N GLN A 263 -18.81 17.71 -1.51
CA GLN A 263 -19.98 18.55 -1.71
C GLN A 263 -20.49 18.44 -3.14
N ASP A 264 -19.63 18.60 -4.14
CA ASP A 264 -19.98 18.45 -5.55
C ASP A 264 -20.61 17.08 -5.83
N TYR A 265 -20.11 16.00 -5.22
CA TYR A 265 -20.70 14.66 -5.35
C TYR A 265 -22.13 14.58 -4.78
N HIS A 266 -22.40 15.22 -3.63
CA HIS A 266 -23.72 15.21 -3.01
C HIS A 266 -24.68 16.23 -3.62
N ASP A 267 -24.17 17.36 -4.09
CA ASP A 267 -24.94 18.43 -4.74
C ASP A 267 -25.31 18.05 -6.19
N MET A 268 -24.57 17.12 -6.81
CA MET A 268 -24.93 16.49 -8.08
C MET A 268 -26.07 15.46 -7.96
N ALA A 269 -26.55 15.14 -6.75
CA ALA A 269 -27.74 14.32 -6.59
C ALA A 269 -28.93 15.06 -7.22
N LYS A 270 -29.32 14.64 -8.42
CA LYS A 270 -30.47 15.24 -9.10
C LYS A 270 -31.70 15.09 -8.21
N GLU A 271 -32.38 16.19 -7.92
CA GLU A 271 -33.73 16.15 -7.37
C GLU A 271 -34.60 15.35 -8.33
N TYR A 272 -35.06 14.19 -7.87
CA TYR A 272 -36.11 13.45 -8.56
C TYR A 272 -37.45 14.03 -8.15
N ASP A 273 -38.36 14.11 -9.12
CA ASP A 273 -39.76 14.41 -8.84
C ASP A 273 -40.38 13.22 -8.10
N ILE A 274 -40.43 13.34 -6.77
CA ILE A 274 -40.97 12.33 -5.85
C ILE A 274 -42.44 12.04 -6.18
N GLU A 275 -43.16 12.99 -6.80
CA GLU A 275 -44.57 12.84 -7.17
C GLU A 275 -44.77 11.92 -8.39
N ASN A 276 -43.75 11.74 -9.24
CA ASN A 276 -43.82 11.00 -10.50
C ASN A 276 -42.81 9.85 -10.59
N LEU A 277 -42.67 9.06 -9.52
CA LEU A 277 -41.80 7.89 -9.53
C LEU A 277 -42.42 6.71 -10.31
N PRO A 278 -41.66 6.04 -11.21
CA PRO A 278 -42.17 4.91 -11.96
C PRO A 278 -42.49 3.74 -11.01
N ALA A 279 -43.70 3.18 -11.12
CA ALA A 279 -44.12 2.07 -10.27
C ALA A 279 -43.50 0.72 -10.66
N LYS A 280 -42.94 0.61 -11.89
CA LYS A 280 -42.38 -0.63 -12.43
C LYS A 280 -41.09 -0.38 -13.21
N THR A 281 -40.18 -1.36 -13.19
CA THR A 281 -38.97 -1.41 -14.00
C THR A 281 -39.31 -1.55 -15.48
N ALA A 282 -38.34 -1.31 -16.36
CA ALA A 282 -38.46 -1.58 -17.80
C ALA A 282 -38.82 -3.06 -18.12
N LEU A 283 -38.56 -3.98 -17.18
CA LEU A 283 -38.89 -5.40 -17.27
C LEU A 283 -40.21 -5.77 -16.57
N GLY A 284 -40.93 -4.79 -16.01
CA GLY A 284 -42.25 -4.98 -15.40
C GLY A 284 -42.26 -5.37 -13.92
N ASN A 285 -41.10 -5.46 -13.26
CA ASN A 285 -41.00 -5.71 -11.82
C ASN A 285 -41.41 -4.44 -11.04
N PRO A 286 -42.11 -4.54 -9.90
CA PRO A 286 -42.44 -3.37 -9.09
C PRO A 286 -41.19 -2.73 -8.49
N TYR A 287 -41.14 -1.39 -8.44
CA TYR A 287 -40.15 -0.67 -7.65
C TYR A 287 -40.62 -0.56 -6.19
N ASP A 288 -39.69 -0.70 -5.25
CA ASP A 288 -39.87 -0.33 -3.85
C ASP A 288 -39.12 0.99 -3.63
N HIS A 289 -39.87 2.07 -3.39
CA HIS A 289 -39.32 3.41 -3.24
C HIS A 289 -39.15 3.73 -1.76
N GLN A 290 -37.90 3.85 -1.31
CA GLN A 290 -37.56 4.24 0.06
C GLN A 290 -37.12 5.70 0.07
N ILE A 291 -38.08 6.61 0.01
CA ILE A 291 -37.87 8.07 -0.10
C ILE A 291 -37.03 8.63 1.06
N GLU A 292 -37.01 7.96 2.21
CA GLU A 292 -36.18 8.34 3.36
C GLU A 292 -34.70 7.97 3.20
N ASN A 293 -34.38 7.04 2.29
CA ASN A 293 -33.05 6.53 2.05
C ASN A 293 -32.30 7.42 1.04
N ARG A 294 -31.47 8.33 1.57
CA ARG A 294 -30.69 9.30 0.78
C ARG A 294 -29.41 8.71 0.18
N GLN A 295 -29.35 7.41 -0.06
CA GLN A 295 -28.21 6.82 -0.76
C GLN A 295 -28.21 7.25 -2.22
N VAL A 296 -27.06 7.73 -2.68
CA VAL A 296 -26.84 8.22 -4.04
C VAL A 296 -25.76 7.36 -4.68
N GLU A 297 -26.00 6.90 -5.91
CA GLU A 297 -25.02 6.22 -6.75
C GLU A 297 -24.93 6.98 -8.08
N ASN A 298 -23.71 7.38 -8.45
CA ASN A 298 -23.45 8.17 -9.67
C ASN A 298 -24.34 9.42 -9.81
N GLY A 299 -24.59 10.13 -8.71
CA GLY A 299 -25.41 11.35 -8.71
C GLY A 299 -26.92 11.12 -8.82
N HIS A 300 -27.41 9.89 -8.64
CA HIS A 300 -28.84 9.56 -8.63
C HIS A 300 -29.20 8.83 -7.33
N TYR A 301 -30.38 9.12 -6.79
CA TYR A 301 -30.90 8.35 -5.65
C TYR A 301 -31.15 6.89 -6.06
N VAL A 302 -30.73 5.96 -5.20
CA VAL A 302 -30.77 4.51 -5.48
C VAL A 302 -32.09 3.89 -5.03
N TRP A 303 -32.78 4.53 -4.09
CA TRP A 303 -33.97 4.01 -3.42
C TRP A 303 -35.10 5.03 -3.42
#